data_AF-A0A949NBJ0-F1
#
_entry.id   AF-A0A949NBJ0-F1
#
_cell.length_a   1.000
_cell.length_b   1.000
_cell.length_c   1.000
_cell.angle_alpha   90.00
_cell.angle_beta   90.00
_cell.angle_gamma   90.00
#
_symmetry.space_group_name_H-M   'P 1'
#
loop_
_entity.id
_entity.type
_entity.pdbx_description
1 polymer ?
#
loop_
_entity_poly.entity_id
_entity_poly.type
_entity_poly.pdbx_seq_one_letter_code
_entity_poly.pdbx_strand_id
1 'polypeptide(L)'
;MKRKEIMMRKLVLVFLAVSILLPSTGAFAAEAEDVVYSAFFPGLGQFRSGRYARGTLLFGAEIVALGWLGVADIQYDRKVEAYDQARIMYENASYIGDAQIYHSQMVEAWDDAESLNTYRKVLVGAAIGVWVVSVADMIWGPEAETPLLTFEPRHDGFMVCRTFTF
;
A
#
# COMPACT_ATOMS: atom_id res chain seq x y z
N MET A 1 -0.28 22.10 -8.87
CA MET A 1 1.06 21.46 -8.87
C MET A 1 1.76 21.46 -7.49
N LYS A 2 1.93 22.60 -6.80
CA LYS A 2 2.66 22.70 -5.51
C LYS A 2 2.16 21.79 -4.36
N ARG A 3 0.86 21.45 -4.30
CA ARG A 3 0.30 20.60 -3.23
C ARG A 3 0.74 19.13 -3.32
N LYS A 4 0.86 18.58 -4.54
CA LYS A 4 1.30 17.20 -4.77
C LYS A 4 2.77 17.01 -4.36
N GLU A 5 3.65 17.98 -4.64
CA GLU A 5 5.05 17.93 -4.22
C GLU A 5 5.25 17.97 -2.69
N ILE A 6 4.45 18.78 -1.99
CA ILE A 6 4.55 18.90 -0.53
C ILE A 6 4.08 17.60 0.15
N MET A 7 3.03 16.97 -0.37
CA MET A 7 2.54 15.69 0.14
C MET A 7 3.54 14.57 -0.13
N MET A 8 4.13 14.53 -1.34
CA MET A 8 5.14 13.54 -1.73
C MET A 8 6.44 13.69 -0.92
N ARG A 9 6.89 14.92 -0.64
CA ARG A 9 8.04 15.17 0.25
C ARG A 9 7.80 14.74 1.70
N LYS A 10 6.60 14.95 2.24
CA LYS A 10 6.25 14.52 3.59
C LYS A 10 6.20 13.00 3.69
N LEU A 11 5.68 12.33 2.67
CA LEU A 11 5.61 10.86 2.60
C LEU A 11 7.00 10.23 2.52
N VAL A 12 7.91 10.82 1.73
CA VAL A 12 9.32 10.41 1.66
C VAL A 12 10.07 10.64 2.98
N LEU A 13 9.81 11.75 3.67
CA LEU A 13 10.43 12.04 4.97
C LEU A 13 9.97 11.10 6.09
N VAL A 14 8.71 10.67 6.08
CA VAL A 14 8.20 9.67 7.03
C VAL A 14 8.85 8.31 6.76
N PHE A 15 8.96 7.90 5.50
CA PHE A 15 9.69 6.68 5.12
C PHE A 15 11.16 6.72 5.54
N LEU A 16 11.83 7.86 5.33
CA LEU A 16 13.24 8.03 5.71
C LEU A 16 13.44 8.03 7.24
N ALA A 17 12.53 8.64 8.00
CA ALA A 17 12.62 8.71 9.45
C ALA A 17 12.39 7.34 10.12
N VAL A 18 11.50 6.51 9.57
CA VAL A 18 11.25 5.15 10.06
C VAL A 18 12.45 4.23 9.76
N SER A 19 13.17 4.50 8.67
CA SER A 19 14.39 3.75 8.29
C SER A 19 15.56 3.95 9.27
N ILE A 20 15.59 5.05 10.02
CA ILE A 20 16.70 5.43 10.91
C ILE A 20 16.52 4.87 12.34
N LEU A 21 15.32 4.38 12.70
CA LEU A 21 15.00 3.95 14.06
C LEU A 21 15.26 2.45 14.34
N LEU A 22 15.83 1.70 13.42
CA LEU A 22 16.15 0.28 13.64
C LEU A 22 17.56 0.12 14.25
N PRO A 23 17.69 -0.52 15.44
CA PRO A 23 18.97 -0.63 16.13
C PRO A 23 19.93 -1.56 15.40
N SER A 24 21.11 -1.05 15.08
CA SER A 24 22.21 -1.76 14.44
C SER A 24 23.02 -2.58 15.45
N THR A 25 22.76 -3.88 15.59
CA THR A 25 23.64 -4.79 16.36
C THR A 25 23.84 -6.15 15.70
N GLY A 26 24.88 -6.23 14.85
CA GLY A 26 25.81 -7.35 14.63
C GLY A 26 25.29 -8.77 14.35
N ALA A 27 24.66 -9.43 15.32
CA ALA A 27 24.17 -10.82 15.21
C ALA A 27 22.70 -10.90 14.79
N PHE A 28 21.95 -9.80 15.00
CA PHE A 28 20.61 -9.58 14.48
C PHE A 28 20.60 -9.09 13.03
N ALA A 29 21.75 -8.97 12.37
CA ALA A 29 21.85 -8.24 11.10
C ALA A 29 21.00 -8.85 9.97
N ALA A 30 20.91 -10.18 9.85
CA ALA A 30 20.11 -10.83 8.81
C ALA A 30 18.60 -10.75 9.10
N GLU A 31 18.18 -10.99 10.35
CA GLU A 31 16.77 -10.85 10.77
C GLU A 31 16.32 -9.38 10.75
N ALA A 32 17.20 -8.46 11.13
CA ALA A 32 16.97 -7.03 11.06
C ALA A 32 16.89 -6.55 9.62
N GLU A 33 17.72 -7.10 8.71
CA GLU A 33 17.66 -6.78 7.29
C GLU A 33 16.31 -7.21 6.69
N ASP A 34 15.81 -8.41 7.02
CA ASP A 34 14.49 -8.85 6.54
C ASP A 34 13.35 -8.01 7.14
N VAL A 35 13.45 -7.59 8.40
CA VAL A 35 12.50 -6.62 8.99
C VAL A 35 12.53 -5.28 8.24
N VAL A 36 13.71 -4.77 7.89
CA VAL A 36 13.87 -3.54 7.07
C VAL A 36 13.15 -3.70 5.73
N TYR A 37 13.27 -4.86 5.08
CA TYR A 37 12.59 -5.10 3.81
C TYR A 37 11.06 -5.07 3.96
N SER A 38 10.49 -5.70 4.98
CA SER A 38 9.04 -5.62 5.23
C SER A 38 8.58 -4.23 5.68
N ALA A 39 9.44 -3.47 6.36
CA ALA A 39 9.18 -2.07 6.67
C ALA A 39 9.20 -1.18 5.42
N PHE A 40 10.02 -1.51 4.42
CA PHE A 40 10.04 -0.81 3.14
C PHE A 40 8.80 -1.14 2.29
N PHE A 41 8.47 -2.43 2.17
CA PHE A 41 7.25 -2.85 1.51
C PHE A 41 6.73 -4.17 2.11
N PRO A 42 5.43 -4.24 2.47
CA PRO A 42 4.83 -5.43 3.08
C PRO A 42 5.10 -6.70 2.27
N GLY A 43 5.53 -7.76 2.97
CA GLY A 43 5.80 -9.08 2.40
C GLY A 43 7.22 -9.31 1.87
N LEU A 44 8.05 -8.28 1.66
CA LEU A 44 9.41 -8.45 1.13
C LEU A 44 10.35 -9.20 2.10
N GLY A 45 10.31 -8.89 3.39
CA GLY A 45 11.09 -9.62 4.40
C GLY A 45 10.65 -11.08 4.53
N GLN A 46 9.36 -11.35 4.37
CA GLN A 46 8.83 -12.72 4.35
C GLN A 46 9.37 -13.50 3.15
N PHE A 47 9.48 -12.89 1.97
CA PHE A 47 10.09 -13.55 0.82
C PHE A 47 11.57 -13.87 1.02
N ARG A 48 12.33 -12.96 1.62
CA ARG A 48 13.76 -13.17 1.88
C ARG A 48 14.02 -14.22 2.95
N SER A 49 13.20 -14.23 3.99
CA SER A 49 13.20 -15.28 5.00
C SER A 49 12.57 -16.60 4.51
N GLY A 50 12.30 -16.78 3.21
CA GLY A 50 11.76 -18.04 2.67
C GLY A 50 10.29 -18.34 3.04
N ARG A 51 9.59 -17.41 3.69
CA ARG A 51 8.16 -17.49 4.07
C ARG A 51 7.26 -17.05 2.90
N TYR A 52 7.40 -17.70 1.75
CA TYR A 52 6.77 -17.29 0.48
C TYR A 52 5.24 -17.18 0.54
N ALA A 53 4.56 -18.08 1.25
CA ALA A 53 3.10 -18.04 1.38
C ALA A 53 2.63 -16.76 2.11
N ARG A 54 3.28 -16.41 3.22
CA ARG A 54 2.99 -15.19 3.98
C ARG A 54 3.39 -13.94 3.23
N GLY A 55 4.57 -13.97 2.60
CA GLY A 55 5.04 -12.89 1.73
C GLY A 55 4.04 -12.59 0.63
N THR A 56 3.52 -13.62 -0.04
CA THR A 56 2.51 -13.46 -1.11
C THR A 56 1.21 -12.86 -0.60
N LEU A 57 0.72 -13.31 0.56
CA LEU A 57 -0.52 -12.77 1.14
C LEU A 57 -0.37 -11.29 1.51
N LEU A 58 0.69 -10.92 2.21
CA LEU A 58 0.91 -9.55 2.68
C LEU A 58 1.24 -8.59 1.53
N PHE A 59 2.12 -9.01 0.62
CA PHE A 59 2.47 -8.24 -0.57
C PHE A 59 1.25 -8.05 -1.49
N GLY A 60 0.50 -9.12 -1.72
CA GLY A 60 -0.72 -9.09 -2.54
C GLY A 60 -1.80 -8.20 -1.92
N ALA A 61 -2.02 -8.29 -0.60
CA ALA A 61 -2.95 -7.42 0.10
C ALA A 61 -2.58 -5.94 -0.03
N GLU A 62 -1.29 -5.61 0.10
CA GLU A 62 -0.81 -4.24 -0.06
C GLU A 62 -1.00 -3.72 -1.48
N ILE A 63 -0.63 -4.52 -2.50
CA ILE A 63 -0.85 -4.14 -3.91
C ILE A 63 -2.32 -3.88 -4.18
N VAL A 64 -3.22 -4.73 -3.68
CA VAL A 64 -4.66 -4.55 -3.86
C VAL A 64 -5.13 -3.26 -3.17
N ALA A 65 -4.70 -3.00 -1.94
CA ALA A 65 -5.08 -1.80 -1.20
C ALA A 65 -4.60 -0.52 -1.90
N LEU A 66 -3.32 -0.48 -2.30
CA LEU A 66 -2.73 0.67 -3.02
C LEU A 66 -3.33 0.84 -4.43
N GLY A 67 -3.61 -0.27 -5.13
CA GLY A 67 -4.24 -0.26 -6.43
C GLY A 67 -5.65 0.36 -6.38
N TRP A 68 -6.47 -0.07 -5.42
CA TRP A 68 -7.79 0.53 -5.20
C TRP A 68 -7.70 1.98 -4.74
N LEU A 69 -6.70 2.34 -3.94
CA LEU A 69 -6.49 3.72 -3.52
C LEU A 69 -6.20 4.62 -4.72
N GLY A 70 -5.37 4.17 -5.66
CA GLY A 70 -5.09 4.89 -6.91
C GLY A 70 -6.33 5.08 -7.78
N VAL A 71 -7.17 4.05 -7.89
CA VAL A 71 -8.46 4.14 -8.62
C VAL A 71 -9.39 5.16 -7.95
N ALA A 72 -9.50 5.12 -6.62
CA ALA A 72 -10.35 6.04 -5.87
C ALA A 72 -9.84 7.49 -5.95
N ASP A 73 -8.52 7.70 -6.01
CA ASP A 73 -7.90 9.02 -6.21
C ASP A 73 -8.29 9.65 -7.56
N ILE A 74 -8.19 8.86 -8.64
CA ILE A 74 -8.59 9.30 -9.99
C ILE A 74 -10.08 9.64 -10.04
N GLN A 75 -10.93 8.81 -9.45
CA GLN A 75 -12.36 9.06 -9.43
C GLN A 75 -12.71 10.30 -8.60
N TYR A 76 -12.05 10.50 -7.47
CA TYR A 76 -12.23 11.68 -6.63
C TYR A 76 -11.89 12.95 -7.40
N ASP A 77 -10.74 13.00 -8.08
CA ASP A 77 -10.32 14.16 -8.87
C ASP A 77 -11.35 14.51 -9.97
N ARG A 78 -11.92 13.50 -10.64
CA ARG A 78 -12.99 13.70 -11.65
C ARG A 78 -14.28 14.26 -11.04
N LYS A 79 -14.67 13.82 -9.85
CA LYS A 79 -15.89 14.31 -9.18
C LYS A 79 -15.72 15.73 -8.67
N VAL A 80 -14.53 16.08 -8.19
CA VAL A 80 -14.19 17.47 -7.84
C VAL A 80 -14.22 18.37 -9.08
N GLU A 81 -13.69 17.92 -10.21
CA GLU A 81 -13.75 18.68 -11.47
C GLU A 81 -15.20 18.87 -11.95
N ALA A 82 -16.04 17.83 -11.86
CA ALA A 82 -17.46 17.92 -12.18
C ALA A 82 -18.20 18.92 -11.27
N TYR A 83 -17.88 18.92 -9.97
CA TYR A 83 -18.39 19.90 -9.02
C TYR A 83 -18.00 21.32 -9.42
N ASP A 84 -16.71 21.57 -9.70
CA ASP A 84 -16.21 22.89 -10.07
C ASP A 84 -16.86 23.38 -11.37
N GLN A 85 -17.04 22.49 -12.35
CA GLN A 85 -17.74 22.81 -13.59
C GLN A 85 -19.21 23.18 -13.34
N ALA A 86 -19.93 22.39 -12.54
CA ALA A 86 -21.32 22.67 -12.19
C ALA A 86 -21.45 23.99 -11.42
N ARG A 87 -20.51 24.28 -10.51
CA ARG A 87 -20.46 25.55 -9.78
C ARG A 87 -20.31 26.74 -10.72
N ILE A 88 -19.38 26.66 -11.69
CA ILE A 88 -19.18 27.71 -12.69
C ILE A 88 -20.45 27.93 -13.51
N MET A 89 -21.14 26.85 -13.93
CA MET A 89 -22.39 26.97 -14.70
C MET A 89 -23.52 27.58 -13.85
N TYR A 90 -23.61 27.21 -12.58
CA TYR A 90 -24.54 27.80 -11.62
C TYR A 90 -24.31 29.30 -11.44
N GLU A 91 -23.07 29.72 -11.20
CA GLU A 91 -22.69 31.12 -11.01
C GLU A 91 -22.96 31.99 -12.25
N ASN A 92 -22.92 31.39 -13.44
CA ASN A 92 -23.18 32.07 -14.72
C ASN A 92 -24.64 31.94 -15.20
N ALA A 93 -25.49 31.20 -14.50
CA ALA A 93 -26.87 30.97 -14.92
C ALA A 93 -27.71 32.24 -14.76
N SER A 94 -28.30 32.70 -15.85
CA SER A 94 -29.23 33.86 -15.87
C SER A 94 -30.70 33.44 -15.72
N TYR A 95 -31.00 32.15 -15.89
CA TYR A 95 -32.33 31.58 -15.74
C TYR A 95 -32.44 30.72 -14.48
N ILE A 96 -33.53 30.90 -13.72
CA ILE A 96 -33.75 30.22 -12.43
C ILE A 96 -33.81 28.69 -12.60
N GLY A 97 -34.41 28.20 -13.69
CA GLY A 97 -34.49 26.75 -13.94
C GLY A 97 -33.12 26.12 -14.15
N ASP A 98 -32.22 26.79 -14.88
CA ASP A 98 -30.86 26.30 -15.13
C ASP A 98 -30.03 26.33 -13.85
N ALA A 99 -30.17 27.40 -13.05
CA ALA A 99 -29.55 27.50 -11.74
C ALA A 99 -29.96 26.33 -10.83
N GLN A 100 -31.23 25.93 -10.83
CA GLN A 100 -31.67 24.80 -10.02
C GLN A 100 -31.08 23.46 -10.49
N ILE A 101 -30.95 23.26 -11.80
CA ILE A 101 -30.33 22.06 -12.38
C ILE A 101 -28.84 21.99 -12.00
N TYR A 102 -28.09 23.07 -12.23
CA TYR A 102 -26.65 23.11 -11.92
C TYR A 102 -26.38 22.99 -10.42
N HIS A 103 -27.25 23.56 -9.58
CA HIS A 103 -27.16 23.37 -8.14
C HIS A 103 -27.33 21.90 -7.76
N SER A 104 -28.32 21.20 -8.33
CA SER A 104 -28.51 19.77 -8.07
C SER A 104 -27.30 18.94 -8.50
N GLN A 105 -26.73 19.21 -9.68
CA GLN A 105 -25.53 18.52 -10.16
C GLN A 105 -24.31 18.78 -9.28
N MET A 106 -24.17 20.02 -8.78
CA MET A 106 -23.12 20.40 -7.85
C MET A 106 -23.23 19.62 -6.54
N VAL A 107 -24.42 19.52 -5.95
CA VAL A 107 -24.64 18.75 -4.71
C VAL A 107 -24.34 17.27 -4.93
N GLU A 108 -24.83 16.67 -6.02
CA GLU A 108 -24.56 15.26 -6.34
C GLU A 108 -23.06 14.97 -6.53
N ALA A 109 -22.36 15.82 -7.30
CA ALA A 109 -20.92 15.67 -7.50
C ALA A 109 -20.13 15.83 -6.19
N TRP A 110 -20.58 16.71 -5.29
CA TRP A 110 -19.97 16.90 -3.98
C TRP A 110 -20.15 15.68 -3.07
N ASP A 111 -21.38 15.15 -2.99
CA ASP A 111 -21.68 13.98 -2.17
C ASP A 111 -20.90 12.75 -2.65
N ASP A 112 -20.79 12.56 -3.95
CA ASP A 112 -19.95 11.52 -4.55
C ASP A 112 -18.46 11.69 -4.21
N ALA A 113 -17.95 12.94 -4.27
CA ALA A 113 -16.58 13.24 -3.92
C ALA A 113 -16.29 12.94 -2.44
N GLU A 114 -17.22 13.28 -1.53
CA GLU A 114 -17.04 13.01 -0.10
C GLU A 114 -17.12 11.50 0.23
N SER A 115 -17.98 10.77 -0.47
CA SER A 115 -18.03 9.30 -0.40
C SER A 115 -16.70 8.68 -0.82
N LEU A 116 -16.14 9.11 -1.97
CA LEU A 116 -14.83 8.65 -2.44
C LEU A 116 -13.70 9.05 -1.49
N ASN A 117 -13.75 10.24 -0.88
CA ASN A 117 -12.80 10.67 0.13
C ASN A 117 -12.83 9.75 1.36
N THR A 118 -14.03 9.38 1.81
CA THR A 118 -14.21 8.42 2.91
C THR A 118 -13.65 7.06 2.54
N TYR A 119 -13.93 6.57 1.33
CA TYR A 119 -13.40 5.30 0.83
C TYR A 119 -11.87 5.29 0.75
N ARG A 120 -11.25 6.39 0.29
CA ARG A 120 -9.79 6.58 0.28
C ARG A 120 -9.19 6.48 1.68
N LYS A 121 -9.80 7.11 2.69
CA LYS A 121 -9.34 7.04 4.09
C LYS A 121 -9.37 5.60 4.62
N VAL A 122 -10.42 4.84 4.30
CA VAL A 122 -10.53 3.42 4.66
C VAL A 122 -9.42 2.60 4.01
N LEU A 123 -9.16 2.81 2.71
CA LEU A 123 -8.09 2.11 1.99
C LEU A 123 -6.69 2.44 2.52
N VAL A 124 -6.43 3.72 2.85
CA VAL A 124 -5.18 4.12 3.52
C VAL A 124 -5.04 3.43 4.87
N GLY A 125 -6.12 3.37 5.66
CA GLY A 125 -6.12 2.65 6.93
C GLY A 125 -5.84 1.15 6.75
N ALA A 126 -6.41 0.53 5.71
CA ALA A 126 -6.17 -0.86 5.38
C ALA A 126 -4.70 -1.11 4.98
N ALA A 127 -4.12 -0.28 4.11
CA ALA A 127 -2.72 -0.37 3.71
C ALA A 127 -1.78 -0.22 4.92
N ILE A 128 -2.03 0.77 5.79
CA ILE A 128 -1.28 0.91 7.05
C ILE A 128 -1.44 -0.34 7.92
N GLY A 129 -2.65 -0.90 8.01
CA GLY A 129 -2.91 -2.13 8.76
C GLY A 129 -2.11 -3.31 8.24
N VAL A 130 -2.11 -3.54 6.92
CA VAL A 130 -1.32 -4.59 6.26
C VAL A 130 0.18 -4.38 6.52
N TRP A 131 0.64 -3.13 6.44
CA TRP A 131 2.03 -2.78 6.73
C TRP A 131 2.43 -3.11 8.17
N VAL A 132 1.63 -2.68 9.16
CA VAL A 132 1.90 -2.99 10.57
C VAL A 132 1.92 -4.50 10.80
N VAL A 133 0.96 -5.23 10.22
CA VAL A 133 0.91 -6.70 10.32
C VAL A 133 2.12 -7.35 9.68
N SER A 134 2.60 -6.84 8.53
CA SER A 134 3.77 -7.40 7.86
C SER A 134 5.06 -7.21 8.66
N VAL A 135 5.25 -6.05 9.27
CA VAL A 135 6.39 -5.80 10.17
C VAL A 135 6.28 -6.66 11.43
N ALA A 136 5.09 -6.76 12.03
CA ALA A 136 4.87 -7.59 13.22
C ALA A 136 5.08 -9.09 12.94
N ASP A 137 4.64 -9.60 11.79
CA ASP A 137 4.88 -10.98 11.36
C ASP A 137 6.37 -11.25 11.11
N MET A 138 7.15 -10.25 10.71
CA MET A 138 8.61 -10.41 10.64
C MET A 138 9.25 -10.54 12.03
N ILE A 139 8.80 -9.76 13.01
CA ILE A 139 9.40 -9.71 14.36
C ILE A 139 8.96 -10.90 15.23
N TRP A 140 7.68 -11.29 15.17
CA TRP A 140 7.08 -12.28 16.07
C TRP A 140 6.51 -13.50 15.35
N GLY A 141 6.45 -13.48 14.02
CA GLY A 141 5.97 -14.64 13.26
C GLY A 141 6.96 -15.79 13.37
N PRO A 142 6.49 -17.05 13.31
CA PRO A 142 7.35 -18.22 13.32
C PRO A 142 8.45 -18.14 12.25
N GLU A 143 9.59 -18.72 12.60
CA GLU A 143 10.78 -18.78 11.78
C GLU A 143 10.54 -19.53 10.47
N ALA A 144 11.42 -19.25 9.52
CA ALA A 144 11.44 -19.88 8.22
C ALA A 144 11.50 -21.41 8.35
N GLU A 145 10.52 -22.12 7.78
CA GLU A 145 10.67 -23.54 7.55
C GLU A 145 11.83 -23.74 6.56
N THR A 146 12.85 -24.49 6.95
CA THR A 146 13.98 -24.83 6.06
C THR A 146 13.41 -25.41 4.77
N PRO A 147 13.85 -24.94 3.59
CA PRO A 147 13.30 -25.42 2.32
C PRO A 147 13.50 -26.93 2.24
N LEU A 148 12.38 -27.66 2.15
CA LEU A 148 12.35 -29.13 2.11
C LEU A 148 13.05 -29.72 0.88
N LEU A 149 13.47 -28.90 -0.08
CA LEU A 149 14.20 -29.33 -1.26
C LEU A 149 15.46 -28.47 -1.42
N THR A 150 16.62 -29.10 -1.26
CA THR A 150 17.89 -28.51 -1.70
C THR A 150 18.32 -29.18 -3.00
N PHE A 151 18.67 -28.37 -4.00
CA PHE A 151 19.26 -28.82 -5.25
C PHE A 151 20.77 -28.63 -5.18
N GLU A 152 21.51 -29.72 -5.17
CA GLU A 152 22.98 -29.67 -5.21
C GLU A 152 23.44 -30.09 -6.61
N PRO A 153 23.98 -29.16 -7.43
CA PRO A 153 24.51 -29.50 -8.73
C PRO A 153 25.78 -30.33 -8.55
N ARG A 154 25.80 -31.53 -9.13
CA ARG A 154 26.96 -32.42 -9.18
C ARG A 154 27.54 -32.45 -10.58
N HIS A 155 28.79 -32.91 -10.68
CA HIS A 155 29.54 -32.96 -11.93
C HIS A 155 28.91 -33.89 -13.00
N ASP A 156 27.96 -34.72 -12.56
CA ASP A 156 27.30 -35.83 -13.25
C ASP A 156 25.76 -35.79 -13.15
N GLY A 157 25.17 -34.73 -12.56
CA GLY A 157 23.71 -34.57 -12.47
C GLY A 157 23.26 -33.58 -11.40
N PHE A 158 22.01 -33.72 -10.93
CA PHE A 158 21.47 -32.94 -9.82
C PHE A 158 21.05 -33.88 -8.69
N MET A 159 21.42 -33.53 -7.44
CA MET A 159 20.95 -34.23 -6.26
C MET A 159 19.76 -33.46 -5.68
N VAL A 160 18.63 -34.15 -5.50
CA VAL A 160 17.45 -33.61 -4.82
C VAL A 160 17.44 -34.16 -3.41
N CYS A 161 17.87 -33.36 -2.43
CA CYS A 161 17.83 -33.73 -1.03
C CYS A 161 16.51 -33.26 -0.41
N ARG A 162 15.70 -34.21 0.06
CA ARG A 162 14.53 -33.93 0.90
C ARG A 162 14.90 -34.23 2.35
N THR A 163 15.16 -33.18 3.12
CA THR A 163 15.41 -33.34 4.56
C THR A 163 14.09 -33.67 5.23
N PHE A 164 13.99 -34.87 5.80
CA PHE A 164 12.90 -35.25 6.69
C PHE A 164 13.40 -35.10 8.12
N THR A 165 12.77 -34.23 8.89
CA THR A 165 12.94 -34.11 10.35
C THR A 165 11.79 -34.85 11.03
N PHE A 166 12.12 -35.74 11.97
CA PHE A 166 11.17 -36.48 12.83
C PHE A 166 11.11 -35.84 14.21
#